data_AF-A0A0F9L515-F1
#
_entry.id   AF-A0A0F9L515-F1
#
_cell.length_a   1.000
_cell.length_b   1.000
_cell.length_c   1.000
_cell.angle_alpha   90.00
_cell.angle_beta   90.00
_cell.angle_gamma   90.00
#
_symmetry.space_group_name_H-M   'P 1'
#
loop_
_entity.id
_entity.type
_entity.pdbx_description
1 polymer ?
#
loop_
_entity_poly.entity_id
_entity_poly.type
_entity_poly.pdbx_seq_one_letter_code
_entity_poly.pdbx_strand_id
1 'polypeptide(L)'
;MAKVTGPLFSVSASGKIADAIVFFSWKGRNVVRQWLKPSNPMTADQGDIRLIIGALGRACSPIHTTSVVATDVRLFAATGATWVSEIVKYMIDNVINDGTAWDALVTEYEAHTATADFDTEAAALNLAQLDIPYKGAADLAEPGAILYLIAKCLSNWELLGTKGFQRTPYTTALASWALAQIQAMVAEFAAA
;
A
#
# COMPACT_ATOMS: atom_id res chain seq x y z
N MET A 1 23.66 -33.97 22.57
CA MET A 1 24.57 -33.98 21.40
C MET A 1 24.95 -35.41 21.10
N ALA A 2 24.55 -35.96 19.95
CA ALA A 2 25.09 -37.23 19.49
C ALA A 2 26.48 -36.96 18.92
N LYS A 3 27.52 -37.54 19.53
CA LYS A 3 28.90 -37.43 19.03
C LYS A 3 29.00 -38.34 17.81
N VAL A 4 29.10 -37.77 16.61
CA VAL A 4 29.31 -38.55 15.39
C VAL A 4 30.81 -38.82 15.28
N THR A 5 31.24 -39.96 15.84
CA THR A 5 32.61 -40.46 15.70
C THR A 5 32.65 -41.51 14.59
N GLY A 6 32.74 -41.03 13.35
CA GLY A 6 33.11 -41.82 12.17
C GLY A 6 34.44 -41.28 11.62
N PRO A 7 35.57 -42.00 11.75
CA PRO A 7 36.90 -41.42 11.55
C PRO A 7 37.23 -40.98 10.12
N LEU A 8 36.44 -41.40 9.11
CA LEU A 8 36.70 -41.04 7.70
C LEU A 8 35.45 -40.90 6.82
N PHE A 9 34.25 -41.21 7.33
CA PHE A 9 33.00 -41.09 6.57
C PHE A 9 32.22 -39.90 7.11
N SER A 10 31.99 -38.89 6.25
CA SER A 10 31.17 -37.71 6.54
C SER A 10 29.69 -38.10 6.58
N VAL A 11 29.31 -38.91 7.56
CA VAL A 11 27.92 -39.31 7.81
C VAL A 11 27.23 -38.16 8.52
N SER A 12 27.01 -37.07 7.79
CA SER A 12 26.25 -35.93 8.27
C SER A 12 24.76 -36.26 8.19
N ALA A 13 24.09 -36.27 9.34
CA ALA A 13 22.64 -36.33 9.37
C ALA A 13 22.12 -35.00 8.82
N SER A 14 21.51 -35.03 7.64
CA SER A 14 20.82 -33.88 7.03
C SER A 14 19.39 -34.27 6.70
N GLY A 15 18.47 -33.35 6.94
CA GLY A 15 17.05 -33.55 6.64
C GLY A 15 16.16 -33.62 7.88
N LYS A 16 14.88 -33.90 7.64
CA LYS A 16 13.83 -33.91 8.67
C LYS A 16 13.36 -35.34 8.92
N ILE A 17 13.11 -35.69 10.17
CA ILE A 17 12.45 -36.93 10.54
C ILE A 17 11.03 -36.59 10.99
N ALA A 18 10.04 -37.13 10.27
CA ALA A 18 8.62 -37.11 10.59
C ALA A 18 8.05 -35.74 11.01
N ASP A 19 8.58 -34.64 10.46
CA ASP A 19 8.20 -33.27 10.84
C ASP A 19 8.26 -33.02 12.37
N ALA A 20 9.14 -33.74 13.07
CA ALA A 20 9.35 -33.62 14.50
C ALA A 20 10.72 -32.98 14.80
N ILE A 21 11.76 -33.40 14.07
CA ILE A 21 13.13 -32.94 14.27
C ILE A 21 13.84 -32.73 12.93
N VAL A 22 14.68 -31.70 12.86
CA VAL A 22 15.51 -31.38 11.69
C VAL A 22 16.97 -31.39 12.08
N PHE A 23 17.76 -32.13 11.30
CA PHE A 23 19.21 -32.21 11.40
C PHE A 23 19.84 -31.32 10.34
N PHE A 24 20.72 -30.42 10.74
CA PHE A 24 21.48 -29.57 9.83
C PHE A 24 22.80 -29.12 10.46
N SER A 25 23.75 -28.73 9.61
CA SER A 25 25.01 -28.16 10.06
C SER A 25 24.88 -26.65 10.19
N TRP A 26 25.20 -26.10 11.37
CA TRP A 26 25.24 -24.66 11.60
C TRP A 26 26.59 -24.26 12.19
N LYS A 27 27.31 -23.36 11.51
CA LYS A 27 28.63 -22.87 11.92
C LYS A 27 29.61 -24.02 12.28
N GLY A 28 29.67 -25.06 11.46
CA GLY A 28 30.55 -26.21 11.66
C GLY A 28 30.12 -27.18 12.77
N ARG A 29 28.93 -27.01 13.37
CA ARG A 29 28.37 -27.93 14.36
C ARG A 29 27.11 -28.61 13.82
N ASN A 30 27.00 -29.92 14.07
CA ASN A 30 25.78 -30.67 13.80
C ASN A 30 24.76 -30.33 14.88
N VAL A 31 23.71 -29.62 14.50
CA VAL A 31 22.64 -29.18 15.41
C VAL A 31 21.33 -29.87 15.06
N VAL A 32 20.54 -30.14 16.10
CA VAL A 32 19.19 -30.67 15.99
C VAL A 32 18.25 -29.61 16.52
N ARG A 33 17.20 -29.31 15.76
CA ARG A 33 16.10 -28.47 16.24
C ARG A 33 14.77 -29.19 16.06
N GLN A 34 13.81 -28.86 16.90
CA GLN A 34 12.42 -29.26 16.66
C GLN A 34 11.98 -28.68 15.32
N TRP A 35 11.31 -29.49 14.51
CA TRP A 35 10.64 -28.99 13.33
C TRP A 35 9.49 -28.10 13.77
N LEU A 36 9.58 -26.84 13.41
CA LEU A 36 8.52 -25.87 13.60
C LEU A 36 8.08 -25.44 12.21
N LYS A 37 6.82 -25.70 11.87
CA LYS A 37 6.16 -24.96 10.79
C LYS A 37 5.70 -23.64 11.39
N PRO A 38 6.26 -22.49 10.96
CA PRO A 38 5.74 -21.20 11.40
C PRO A 38 4.24 -21.15 11.08
N SER A 39 3.42 -20.86 12.09
CA SER A 39 2.02 -20.54 11.85
C SER A 39 1.98 -19.21 11.09
N ASN A 40 1.28 -19.17 9.97
CA ASN A 40 0.91 -17.92 9.30
C ASN A 40 -0.58 -17.67 9.58
N PRO A 41 -0.94 -17.23 10.79
CA PRO A 41 -2.34 -16.96 11.11
C PRO A 41 -2.79 -15.79 10.22
N MET A 42 -3.76 -16.03 9.33
CA MET A 42 -4.40 -15.00 8.51
C MET A 42 -5.34 -14.19 9.41
N THR A 43 -4.77 -13.30 10.23
CA THR A 43 -5.55 -12.46 11.14
C THR A 43 -6.21 -11.31 10.40
N ALA A 44 -7.32 -10.80 10.95
CA ALA A 44 -8.05 -9.63 10.44
C ALA A 44 -7.11 -8.44 10.17
N ASP A 45 -6.32 -8.05 11.16
CA ASP A 45 -5.36 -6.94 11.06
C ASP A 45 -4.33 -7.13 9.92
N GLN A 46 -3.88 -8.38 9.68
CA GLN A 46 -3.00 -8.66 8.54
C GLN A 46 -3.71 -8.51 7.20
N GLY A 47 -5.01 -8.78 7.16
CA GLY A 47 -5.86 -8.55 6.00
C GLY A 47 -6.03 -7.06 5.74
N ASP A 48 -6.29 -6.28 6.78
CA ASP A 48 -6.49 -4.83 6.70
C ASP A 48 -5.24 -4.11 6.21
N ILE A 49 -4.08 -4.43 6.79
CA ILE A 49 -2.79 -3.86 6.34
C ILE A 49 -2.53 -4.18 4.86
N ARG A 50 -2.88 -5.38 4.39
CA ARG A 50 -2.73 -5.76 2.97
C ARG A 50 -3.71 -5.04 2.06
N LEU A 51 -4.95 -4.85 2.52
CA LEU A 51 -5.95 -4.08 1.80
C LEU A 51 -5.46 -2.64 1.62
N ILE A 52 -5.04 -2.00 2.72
CA ILE A 52 -4.55 -0.61 2.72
C ILE A 52 -3.34 -0.48 1.80
N ILE A 53 -2.26 -1.23 2.02
CA ILE A 53 -1.05 -1.12 1.20
C ILE A 53 -1.34 -1.42 -0.29
N GLY A 54 -2.24 -2.37 -0.56
CA GLY A 54 -2.70 -2.66 -1.91
C GLY A 54 -3.46 -1.49 -2.54
N ALA A 55 -4.35 -0.84 -1.80
CA ALA A 55 -5.08 0.35 -2.25
C ALA A 55 -4.13 1.54 -2.49
N LEU A 56 -3.19 1.81 -1.56
CA LEU A 56 -2.17 2.86 -1.69
C LEU A 56 -1.33 2.67 -2.96
N GLY A 57 -0.89 1.44 -3.24
CA GLY A 57 -0.11 1.13 -4.43
C GLY A 57 -0.92 1.29 -5.73
N ARG A 58 -2.19 0.89 -5.72
CA ARG A 58 -3.11 1.05 -6.86
C ARG A 58 -3.41 2.51 -7.15
N ALA A 59 -3.57 3.32 -6.11
CA ALA A 59 -3.78 4.76 -6.25
C ALA A 59 -2.64 5.39 -7.06
N CYS A 60 -1.38 5.05 -6.78
CA CYS A 60 -0.23 5.63 -7.49
C CYS A 60 -0.04 5.10 -8.92
N SER A 61 -0.67 3.98 -9.29
CA SER A 61 -0.49 3.32 -10.59
C SER A 61 -0.85 4.16 -11.83
N PRO A 62 -1.95 4.94 -11.86
CA PRO A 62 -2.31 5.78 -13.01
C PRO A 62 -1.37 6.99 -13.22
N ILE A 63 -0.57 7.37 -12.23
CA ILE A 63 0.28 8.57 -12.32
C ILE A 63 1.50 8.28 -13.18
N HIS A 64 1.63 8.97 -14.32
CA HIS A 64 2.80 8.84 -15.17
C HIS A 64 4.05 9.41 -14.50
N THR A 65 5.22 8.83 -14.79
CA THR A 65 6.49 9.24 -14.15
C THR A 65 6.95 10.66 -14.53
N THR A 66 6.47 11.19 -15.65
CA THR A 66 6.72 12.57 -16.11
C THR A 66 5.49 13.47 -15.95
N SER A 67 4.49 13.04 -15.19
CA SER A 67 3.32 13.86 -14.90
C SER A 67 3.70 15.12 -14.12
N VAL A 68 2.79 16.11 -14.16
CA VAL A 68 2.93 17.33 -13.35
C VAL A 68 2.97 16.95 -11.87
N VAL A 69 2.06 16.06 -11.44
CA VAL A 69 2.02 15.52 -10.06
C VAL A 69 3.35 14.89 -9.66
N ALA A 70 3.89 13.96 -10.44
CA ALA A 70 5.16 13.32 -10.11
C ALA A 70 6.32 14.31 -10.04
N THR A 71 6.30 15.36 -10.87
CA THR A 71 7.30 16.43 -10.85
C THR A 71 7.21 17.27 -9.57
N ASP A 72 5.99 17.60 -9.14
CA ASP A 72 5.77 18.35 -7.90
C ASP A 72 6.18 17.55 -6.67
N VAL A 73 5.82 16.26 -6.60
CA VAL A 73 6.21 15.40 -5.48
C VAL A 73 7.72 15.30 -5.34
N ARG A 74 8.47 15.27 -6.45
CA ARG A 74 9.94 15.24 -6.43
C ARG A 74 10.55 16.47 -5.75
N LEU A 75 9.84 17.59 -5.68
CA LEU A 75 10.32 18.77 -4.96
C LEU A 75 10.34 18.55 -3.44
N PHE A 76 9.59 17.57 -2.94
CA PHE A 76 9.43 17.26 -1.52
C PHE A 76 10.05 15.93 -1.12
N ALA A 77 10.28 15.04 -2.09
CA ALA A 77 10.89 13.74 -1.85
C ALA A 77 12.23 13.89 -1.14
N ALA A 78 12.39 13.16 -0.02
CA ALA A 78 13.65 13.12 0.69
C ALA A 78 14.78 12.64 -0.24
N THR A 79 16.02 13.09 0.00
CA THR A 79 17.17 12.73 -0.83
C THR A 79 17.30 11.21 -0.97
N GLY A 80 17.20 10.71 -2.21
CA GLY A 80 17.28 9.29 -2.53
C GLY A 80 15.95 8.52 -2.47
N ALA A 81 14.84 9.15 -2.06
CA ALA A 81 13.51 8.58 -2.16
C ALA A 81 12.94 8.73 -3.58
N THR A 82 12.10 7.78 -4.00
CA THR A 82 11.31 7.92 -5.21
C THR A 82 10.03 8.70 -4.91
N TRP A 83 9.48 9.39 -5.92
CA TRP A 83 8.22 10.13 -5.78
C TRP A 83 7.07 9.23 -5.31
N VAL A 84 7.03 7.96 -5.76
CA VAL A 84 6.01 6.98 -5.33
C VAL A 84 6.15 6.68 -3.84
N SER A 85 7.37 6.44 -3.36
CA SER A 85 7.61 6.17 -1.93
C SER A 85 7.22 7.35 -1.06
N GLU A 86 7.41 8.59 -1.54
CA GLU A 86 7.02 9.79 -0.82
C GLU A 86 5.49 9.93 -0.73
N ILE A 87 4.74 9.73 -1.84
CA ILE A 87 3.27 9.72 -1.81
C ILE A 87 2.77 8.65 -0.85
N VAL A 88 3.25 7.41 -0.99
CA VAL A 88 2.79 6.28 -0.17
C VAL A 88 3.08 6.52 1.31
N LYS A 89 4.27 7.02 1.64
CA LYS A 89 4.61 7.38 3.02
C LYS A 89 3.68 8.46 3.55
N TYR A 90 3.43 9.51 2.77
CA TYR A 90 2.55 10.58 3.19
C TYR A 90 1.11 10.10 3.42
N MET A 91 0.58 9.24 2.53
CA MET A 91 -0.74 8.64 2.68
C MET A 91 -0.83 7.82 3.99
N ILE A 92 0.19 7.04 4.33
CA ILE A 92 0.22 6.27 5.58
C ILE A 92 0.25 7.18 6.81
N ASP A 93 1.13 8.19 6.79
CA ASP A 93 1.38 9.02 7.96
C ASP A 93 0.24 10.01 8.25
N ASN A 94 -0.51 10.45 7.21
CA ASN A 94 -1.46 11.56 7.32
C ASN A 94 -2.90 11.25 6.87
N VAL A 95 -3.16 10.15 6.15
CA VAL A 95 -4.49 9.86 5.58
C VAL A 95 -5.04 8.52 6.07
N ILE A 96 -4.28 7.43 5.94
CA ILE A 96 -4.69 6.07 6.33
C ILE A 96 -3.58 5.43 7.18
N ASN A 97 -3.69 5.60 8.49
CA ASN A 97 -2.78 5.02 9.48
C ASN A 97 -3.20 3.62 9.95
N ASP A 98 -4.48 3.25 9.83
CA ASP A 98 -5.02 1.94 10.20
C ASP A 98 -6.32 1.59 9.45
N GLY A 99 -6.93 0.44 9.77
CA GLY A 99 -8.21 0.00 9.18
C GLY A 99 -9.39 0.92 9.51
N THR A 100 -9.39 1.56 10.68
CA THR A 100 -10.43 2.52 11.06
C THR A 100 -10.38 3.77 10.19
N ALA A 101 -9.17 4.25 9.88
CA ALA A 101 -8.96 5.39 8.99
C ALA A 101 -9.36 5.06 7.54
N TRP A 102 -9.23 3.80 7.13
CA TRP A 102 -9.76 3.33 5.86
C TRP A 102 -11.29 3.42 5.82
N ASP A 103 -11.97 2.86 6.82
CA ASP A 103 -13.44 2.90 6.90
C ASP A 103 -13.97 4.35 6.95
N ALA A 104 -13.25 5.24 7.65
CA ALA A 104 -13.58 6.67 7.69
C ALA A 104 -13.43 7.35 6.31
N LEU A 105 -12.42 6.95 5.52
CA LEU A 105 -12.23 7.46 4.16
C LEU A 105 -13.31 6.96 3.21
N VAL A 106 -13.71 5.70 3.31
CA VAL A 106 -14.83 5.15 2.53
C VAL A 106 -16.13 5.88 2.90
N THR A 107 -16.38 6.11 4.18
CA THR A 107 -17.56 6.88 4.64
C THR A 107 -17.57 8.30 4.08
N GLU A 108 -16.41 8.98 4.05
CA GLU A 108 -16.28 10.33 3.47
C GLU A 108 -16.50 10.32 1.96
N TYR A 109 -15.97 9.29 1.27
CA TYR A 109 -16.19 9.07 -0.15
C TYR A 109 -17.68 8.87 -0.44
N GLU A 110 -18.37 7.96 0.26
CA GLU A 110 -19.80 7.68 0.05
C GLU A 110 -20.70 8.90 0.34
N ALA A 111 -20.30 9.76 1.29
CA ALA A 111 -20.99 10.99 1.59
C ALA A 111 -20.76 12.10 0.54
N HIS A 112 -19.78 11.93 -0.35
CA HIS A 112 -19.42 12.93 -1.35
C HIS A 112 -20.50 13.07 -2.43
N THR A 113 -20.83 14.31 -2.84
CA THR A 113 -21.89 14.55 -3.82
C THR A 113 -21.55 14.08 -5.24
N ALA A 114 -20.26 13.88 -5.52
CA ALA A 114 -19.73 13.49 -6.83
C ALA A 114 -19.18 12.05 -6.88
N THR A 115 -19.71 11.13 -6.06
CA THR A 115 -19.30 9.70 -6.05
C THR A 115 -19.32 9.06 -7.44
N ALA A 116 -20.42 9.25 -8.18
CA ALA A 116 -20.57 8.70 -9.53
C ALA A 116 -19.51 9.23 -10.52
N ASP A 117 -19.06 10.48 -10.34
CA ASP A 117 -18.01 11.07 -11.18
C ASP A 117 -16.64 10.43 -10.86
N PHE A 118 -16.34 10.22 -9.57
CA PHE A 118 -15.13 9.51 -9.14
C PHE A 118 -15.10 8.07 -9.66
N ASP A 119 -16.22 7.33 -9.59
CA ASP A 119 -16.29 5.97 -10.13
C ASP A 119 -16.07 5.93 -11.64
N THR A 120 -16.66 6.89 -12.37
CA THR A 120 -16.51 6.98 -13.83
C THR A 120 -15.06 7.25 -14.23
N GLU A 121 -14.40 8.20 -13.59
CA GLU A 121 -13.01 8.53 -13.87
C GLU A 121 -12.05 7.42 -13.38
N ALA A 122 -12.35 6.76 -12.26
CA ALA A 122 -11.57 5.61 -11.79
C ALA A 122 -11.63 4.44 -12.77
N ALA A 123 -12.80 4.18 -13.36
CA ALA A 123 -12.97 3.20 -14.42
C ALA A 123 -12.18 3.58 -15.69
N ALA A 124 -12.16 4.86 -16.07
CA ALA A 124 -11.38 5.35 -17.19
C ALA A 124 -9.85 5.15 -16.98
N LEU A 125 -9.40 5.25 -15.73
CA LEU A 125 -8.02 4.99 -15.31
C LEU A 125 -7.70 3.49 -15.16
N ASN A 126 -8.66 2.59 -15.40
CA ASN A 126 -8.53 1.14 -15.22
C ASN A 126 -8.16 0.73 -13.78
N LEU A 127 -8.62 1.49 -12.79
CA LEU A 127 -8.45 1.13 -11.39
C LEU A 127 -9.32 -0.09 -11.07
N ALA A 128 -8.70 -1.12 -10.51
CA ALA A 128 -9.37 -2.36 -10.15
C ALA A 128 -9.74 -2.36 -8.67
N GLN A 129 -10.90 -2.95 -8.36
CA GLN A 129 -11.32 -3.25 -7.00
C GLN A 129 -10.36 -4.22 -6.32
N LEU A 130 -10.07 -4.02 -5.03
CA LEU A 130 -9.29 -4.93 -4.22
C LEU A 130 -10.14 -5.47 -3.07
N ASP A 131 -10.09 -6.79 -2.88
CA ASP A 131 -10.68 -7.47 -1.73
C ASP A 131 -9.71 -8.47 -1.12
N ILE A 132 -9.73 -8.57 0.21
CA ILE A 132 -8.91 -9.49 0.99
C ILE A 132 -9.85 -10.34 1.85
N PRO A 133 -9.98 -11.65 1.60
CA PRO A 133 -11.06 -12.48 2.19
C PRO A 133 -11.10 -12.57 3.71
N TYR A 134 -10.00 -12.27 4.39
CA TYR A 134 -9.85 -12.37 5.84
C TYR A 134 -9.60 -11.02 6.51
N LYS A 135 -9.90 -9.91 5.82
CA LYS A 135 -9.84 -8.56 6.40
C LYS A 135 -10.85 -8.39 7.53
N GLY A 136 -10.55 -7.50 8.46
CA GLY A 136 -11.47 -7.02 9.49
C GLY A 136 -12.31 -5.83 9.02
N ALA A 137 -11.75 -4.99 8.14
CA ALA A 137 -12.44 -3.85 7.53
C ALA A 137 -13.69 -4.31 6.78
N ALA A 138 -14.82 -3.66 7.03
CA ALA A 138 -16.09 -4.03 6.40
C ALA A 138 -16.08 -3.74 4.90
N ASP A 139 -15.43 -2.64 4.51
CA ASP A 139 -15.57 -2.09 3.18
C ASP A 139 -14.49 -2.57 2.21
N LEU A 140 -14.86 -2.65 0.94
CA LEU A 140 -13.96 -3.03 -0.15
C LEU A 140 -13.18 -1.80 -0.62
N ALA A 141 -11.98 -2.03 -1.16
CA ALA A 141 -11.26 -0.97 -1.86
C ALA A 141 -11.82 -0.83 -3.27
N GLU A 142 -12.91 -0.08 -3.36
CA GLU A 142 -13.57 0.26 -4.61
C GLU A 142 -12.74 1.24 -5.45
N PRO A 143 -12.82 1.18 -6.79
CA PRO A 143 -12.05 2.08 -7.67
C PRO A 143 -12.23 3.57 -7.36
N GLY A 144 -13.46 4.02 -7.13
CA GLY A 144 -13.76 5.42 -6.78
C GLY A 144 -13.12 5.85 -5.46
N ALA A 145 -13.21 5.02 -4.43
CA ALA A 145 -12.56 5.28 -3.14
C ALA A 145 -11.02 5.34 -3.25
N ILE A 146 -10.41 4.51 -4.12
CA ILE A 146 -8.97 4.57 -4.41
C ILE A 146 -8.59 5.88 -5.10
N LEU A 147 -9.40 6.37 -6.04
CA LEU A 147 -9.16 7.66 -6.68
C LEU A 147 -9.35 8.83 -5.70
N TYR A 148 -10.39 8.75 -4.87
CA TYR A 148 -10.69 9.72 -3.82
C TYR A 148 -9.57 9.84 -2.79
N LEU A 149 -8.96 8.72 -2.40
CA LEU A 149 -7.79 8.69 -1.52
C LEU A 149 -6.65 9.57 -2.06
N ILE A 150 -6.36 9.47 -3.36
CA ILE A 150 -5.30 10.29 -3.95
C ILE A 150 -5.71 11.76 -4.01
N ALA A 151 -6.96 12.06 -4.33
CA ALA A 151 -7.47 13.43 -4.32
C ALA A 151 -7.30 14.08 -2.94
N LYS A 152 -7.59 13.32 -1.87
CA LYS A 152 -7.38 13.73 -0.48
C LYS A 152 -5.90 13.93 -0.15
N CYS A 153 -5.04 13.01 -0.57
CA CYS A 153 -3.60 13.13 -0.41
C CYS A 153 -3.06 14.43 -1.03
N LEU A 154 -3.42 14.70 -2.30
CA LEU A 154 -2.92 15.86 -3.04
C LEU A 154 -3.49 17.18 -2.50
N SER A 155 -4.76 17.18 -2.07
CA SER A 155 -5.38 18.36 -1.44
C SER A 155 -4.75 18.68 -0.07
N ASN A 156 -4.40 17.67 0.73
CA ASN A 156 -3.71 17.91 2.00
C ASN A 156 -2.30 18.48 1.82
N TRP A 157 -1.64 18.20 0.69
CA TRP A 157 -0.36 18.82 0.34
C TRP A 157 -0.45 20.30 -0.04
N GLU A 158 -1.62 20.79 -0.47
CA GLU A 158 -1.84 22.23 -0.64
C GLU A 158 -1.83 22.93 0.73
N LEU A 159 -2.52 22.35 1.72
CA LEU A 159 -2.66 22.90 3.08
C LEU A 159 -1.32 23.02 3.84
N LEU A 160 -0.31 22.25 3.43
CA LEU A 160 1.05 22.34 4.00
C LEU A 160 1.88 23.49 3.41
N GLY A 161 1.31 24.32 2.53
CA GLY A 161 1.97 25.51 1.96
C GLY A 161 3.05 25.16 0.92
N THR A 162 3.04 23.94 0.42
CA THR A 162 4.04 23.40 -0.49
C THR A 162 3.75 23.83 -1.93
N LYS A 163 4.66 24.62 -2.52
CA LYS A 163 4.48 25.37 -3.78
C LYS A 163 4.01 24.58 -5.01
N GLY A 164 4.11 23.25 -5.00
CA GLY A 164 3.67 22.40 -6.11
C GLY A 164 2.15 22.36 -6.25
N PHE A 165 1.41 22.20 -5.15
CA PHE A 165 -0.04 21.93 -5.18
C PHE A 165 -0.93 23.16 -4.95
N GLN A 166 -0.36 24.37 -4.99
CA GLN A 166 -1.10 25.63 -4.87
C GLN A 166 -1.80 26.03 -6.18
N ARG A 167 -2.59 25.12 -6.75
CA ARG A 167 -3.34 25.31 -7.99
C ARG A 167 -4.70 24.61 -7.92
N THR A 168 -5.62 25.03 -8.78
CA THR A 168 -6.86 24.31 -9.02
C THR A 168 -6.54 22.92 -9.59
N PRO A 169 -7.12 21.82 -9.09
CA PRO A 169 -8.27 21.75 -8.17
C PRO A 169 -7.93 21.73 -6.66
N TYR A 170 -6.66 21.54 -6.28
CA TYR A 170 -6.24 21.26 -4.89
C TYR A 170 -6.47 22.41 -3.90
N THR A 171 -6.58 23.65 -4.38
CA THR A 171 -6.94 24.81 -3.55
C THR A 171 -8.44 24.87 -3.19
N THR A 172 -9.27 24.05 -3.84
CA THR A 172 -10.70 23.94 -3.52
C THR A 172 -10.93 22.80 -2.53
N ALA A 173 -11.78 23.02 -1.54
CA ALA A 173 -12.07 22.01 -0.53
C ALA A 173 -12.55 20.71 -1.20
N LEU A 174 -11.95 19.58 -0.85
CA LEU A 174 -12.24 18.30 -1.51
C LEU A 174 -13.75 17.98 -1.52
N ALA A 175 -14.44 18.25 -0.41
CA ALA A 175 -15.88 18.03 -0.27
C ALA A 175 -16.78 18.83 -1.25
N SER A 176 -16.23 19.83 -1.94
CA SER A 176 -16.96 20.61 -2.96
C SER A 176 -16.49 20.33 -4.39
N TRP A 177 -15.63 19.33 -4.60
CA TRP A 177 -15.19 18.95 -5.94
C TRP A 177 -16.39 18.46 -6.76
N ALA A 178 -16.50 18.95 -7.99
CA ALA A 178 -17.40 18.44 -9.00
C ALA A 178 -16.58 17.77 -10.11
N LEU A 179 -17.27 17.22 -11.12
CA LEU A 179 -16.66 16.58 -12.27
C LEU A 179 -15.46 17.35 -12.86
N ALA A 180 -15.57 18.68 -13.00
CA ALA A 180 -14.51 19.50 -13.58
C ALA A 180 -13.21 19.47 -12.77
N GLN A 181 -13.29 19.47 -11.43
CA GLN A 181 -12.13 19.36 -10.55
C GLN A 181 -11.52 17.96 -10.61
N ILE A 182 -12.36 16.93 -10.62
CA ILE A 182 -11.92 15.53 -10.70
C ILE A 182 -11.17 15.32 -12.03
N GLN A 183 -11.74 15.78 -13.14
CA GLN A 183 -11.11 15.69 -14.47
C GLN A 183 -9.83 16.51 -14.57
N ALA A 184 -9.76 17.68 -13.93
CA ALA A 184 -8.53 18.46 -13.88
C ALA A 184 -7.41 17.69 -13.16
N MET A 185 -7.71 17.06 -12.02
CA MET A 185 -6.74 16.21 -11.32
C MET A 185 -6.30 15.02 -12.18
N VAL A 186 -7.26 14.31 -12.78
CA VAL A 186 -6.99 13.13 -13.62
C VAL A 186 -6.15 13.50 -14.83
N ALA A 187 -6.39 14.66 -15.45
CA ALA A 187 -5.59 15.16 -16.56
C ALA A 187 -4.12 15.39 -16.16
N GLU A 188 -3.86 15.79 -14.92
CA GLU A 188 -2.50 15.96 -14.43
C GLU A 188 -1.73 14.64 -14.24
N PHE A 189 -2.40 13.49 -14.23
CA PHE A 189 -1.73 12.18 -14.14
C PHE A 189 -1.09 11.76 -15.46
N ALA A 190 -1.52 12.33 -16.58
CA ALA A 190 -0.92 12.10 -17.88
C ALA A 190 0.52 12.63 -17.95
N ALA A 191 1.28 12.17 -18.94
CA ALA A 191 2.60 12.72 -19.21
C ALA A 191 2.49 14.21 -19.58
N ALA A 192 3.28 15.06 -18.90
CA ALA A 192 3.44 16.47 -19.24
C ALA A 192 4.41 16.64 -20.42
#